data_AF-A0A822H3K9-F1
#
_entry.id   AF-A0A822H3K9-F1
#
_cell.length_a   1.000
_cell.length_b   1.000
_cell.length_c   1.000
_cell.angle_alpha   90.00
_cell.angle_beta   90.00
_cell.angle_gamma   90.00
#
_symmetry.space_group_name_H-M   'P 1'
#
loop_
_entity.id
_entity.type
_entity.pdbx_description
1 polymer ?
#
loop_
_entity_poly.entity_id
_entity_poly.type
_entity_poly.pdbx_seq_one_letter_code
_entity_poly.pdbx_strand_id
1 'polypeptide(L)'
;MCPLEYRIIDPNHSFCSEPFPNVVDQRVTSYERGYIVNVHNYERRRAYGTNIEKMYWNDDLAEIALRHARKCIFEHDNINQRSVPKIPLSTGQNLAMGY
;
A
#
# COMPACT_ATOMS: atom_id res chain seq x y z
N MET A 1 16.04 -4.75 5.84
CA MET A 1 16.38 -3.89 6.99
C MET A 1 15.31 -2.80 7.09
N CYS A 2 14.77 -2.55 8.28
CA CYS A 2 13.78 -1.49 8.54
C CYS A 2 14.50 -0.12 8.62
N PRO A 3 14.21 0.84 7.72
CA PRO A 3 14.82 2.17 7.76
C PRO A 3 14.38 2.96 8.99
N LEU A 4 15.29 3.80 9.50
CA LEU A 4 15.08 4.55 10.75
C LEU A 4 13.86 5.49 10.68
N GLU A 5 13.64 6.11 9.52
CA GLU A 5 12.51 7.02 9.27
C GLU A 5 11.13 6.38 9.49
N TYR A 6 10.97 5.10 9.17
CA TYR A 6 9.72 4.38 9.43
C TYR A 6 9.62 3.93 10.90
N ARG A 7 10.73 3.48 11.47
CA ARG A 7 10.79 3.00 12.87
C ARG A 7 10.52 4.09 13.89
N ILE A 8 10.91 5.33 13.60
CA ILE A 8 10.66 6.48 14.49
C ILE A 8 9.17 6.82 14.54
N ILE A 9 8.44 6.62 13.44
CA ILE A 9 7.01 6.93 13.40
C ILE A 9 6.21 5.92 14.23
N ASP A 10 6.50 4.63 14.06
CA ASP A 10 5.89 3.57 14.85
C ASP A 10 6.91 2.40 14.98
N PRO A 11 7.18 1.89 16.19
CA PRO A 11 8.07 0.73 16.35
C PRO A 11 7.53 -0.53 15.64
N ASN A 12 6.22 -0.63 15.45
CA ASN A 12 5.52 -1.70 14.75
C ASN A 12 5.09 -1.29 13.33
N HIS A 13 5.78 -0.33 12.71
CA HIS A 13 5.47 0.12 11.36
C HIS A 13 5.42 -1.03 10.35
N SER A 14 4.46 -1.03 9.41
CA SER A 14 4.26 -2.13 8.45
C SER A 14 5.49 -2.39 7.60
N PHE A 15 6.23 -1.34 7.20
CA PHE A 15 7.54 -1.48 6.53
C PHE A 15 8.53 -2.37 7.30
N CYS A 16 8.45 -2.36 8.62
CA CYS A 16 9.34 -3.05 9.54
C CYS A 16 8.81 -4.41 9.99
N SER A 17 7.66 -4.83 9.48
CA SER A 17 7.10 -6.14 9.77
C SER A 17 7.92 -7.25 9.11
N GLU A 18 8.13 -8.32 9.88
CA GLU A 18 8.67 -9.57 9.36
C GLU A 18 7.58 -10.32 8.57
N PRO A 19 7.94 -11.01 7.47
CA PRO A 19 6.98 -11.77 6.69
C PRO A 19 6.52 -13.02 7.46
N PHE A 20 5.30 -13.48 7.17
CA PHE A 20 4.81 -14.78 7.63
C PHE A 20 5.66 -15.91 7.00
N PRO A 21 5.90 -17.03 7.73
CA PRO A 21 6.65 -18.14 7.19
C PRO A 21 6.08 -18.67 5.87
N ASN A 22 6.95 -19.03 4.93
CA ASN A 22 6.59 -19.59 3.61
C ASN A 22 5.77 -18.66 2.70
N VAL A 23 5.79 -17.34 2.94
CA VAL A 23 5.31 -16.36 1.97
C VAL A 23 6.05 -16.52 0.65
N VAL A 24 5.30 -16.74 -0.43
CA VAL A 24 5.84 -16.64 -1.80
C VAL A 24 5.93 -15.16 -2.14
N ASP A 25 7.12 -14.68 -2.49
CA ASP A 25 7.30 -13.29 -2.87
C ASP A 25 6.69 -13.03 -4.26
N GLN A 26 5.44 -12.55 -4.28
CA GLN A 26 4.75 -12.11 -5.49
C GLN A 26 4.60 -10.59 -5.46
N ARG A 27 5.69 -9.89 -5.76
CA ARG A 27 5.62 -8.45 -6.02
C ARG A 27 4.74 -8.20 -7.24
N VAL A 28 3.93 -7.15 -7.15
CA VAL A 28 3.15 -6.65 -8.29
C VAL A 28 4.12 -6.24 -9.40
N THR A 29 4.01 -6.91 -10.55
CA THR A 29 4.84 -6.69 -11.75
C THR A 29 4.54 -5.33 -12.38
N SER A 30 5.45 -4.81 -13.21
CA SER A 30 5.24 -3.53 -13.91
C SER A 30 3.94 -3.50 -14.74
N TYR A 31 3.59 -4.62 -15.36
CA TYR A 31 2.34 -4.78 -16.09
C TYR A 31 1.12 -4.67 -15.17
N GLU A 32 1.11 -5.40 -14.05
CA GLU A 32 0.01 -5.37 -13.08
C GLU A 32 -0.13 -4.00 -12.41
N ARG A 33 0.98 -3.31 -12.12
CA ARG A 33 0.95 -1.92 -11.62
C ARG A 33 0.20 -0.99 -12.58
N GLY A 34 0.53 -1.10 -13.87
CA GLY A 34 -0.15 -0.36 -14.92
C GLY A 34 -1.63 -0.69 -14.99
N TYR A 35 -1.97 -1.98 -14.93
CA TYR A 35 -3.35 -2.44 -14.92
C TYR A 35 -4.15 -1.89 -13.71
N ILE A 36 -3.62 -2.02 -12.49
CA ILE A 36 -4.25 -1.54 -11.25
C ILE A 36 -4.53 -0.04 -11.35
N VAL A 37 -3.54 0.77 -11.74
CA VAL A 37 -3.71 2.23 -11.88
C VAL A 37 -4.72 2.58 -12.97
N ASN A 38 -4.72 1.84 -14.09
CA ASN A 38 -5.66 2.07 -15.18
C ASN A 38 -7.11 1.79 -14.76
N VAL A 39 -7.36 0.69 -14.05
CA VAL A 39 -8.70 0.35 -13.54
C VAL A 39 -9.18 1.41 -12.54
N HIS A 40 -8.34 1.83 -11.59
CA HIS A 40 -8.71 2.90 -10.65
C HIS A 40 -9.07 4.20 -11.37
N ASN A 41 -8.27 4.61 -12.37
CA ASN A 41 -8.52 5.81 -13.13
C ASN A 41 -9.76 5.72 -14.03
N TYR A 42 -10.04 4.54 -14.58
CA TYR A 42 -11.25 4.27 -15.34
C TYR A 42 -12.51 4.50 -14.48
N GLU A 43 -12.55 3.94 -13.28
CA GLU A 43 -13.68 4.12 -12.37
C GLU A 43 -13.78 5.54 -11.83
N ARG A 44 -12.64 6.17 -11.48
CA ARG A 44 -12.61 7.58 -11.05
C ARG A 44 -13.19 8.53 -12.10
N ARG A 45 -12.89 8.31 -13.38
CA ARG A 45 -13.47 9.10 -14.49
C ARG A 45 -14.99 8.99 -14.56
N ARG A 46 -15.56 7.85 -14.14
CA ARG A 46 -17.00 7.57 -14.18
C ARG A 46 -17.75 8.10 -12.95
N ALA A 47 -17.04 8.42 -11.88
CA ALA A 47 -17.63 9.02 -10.70
C ALA A 47 -18.03 10.48 -10.96
N TYR A 48 -19.18 10.90 -10.42
CA TYR A 48 -19.61 12.29 -10.47
C TYR A 48 -18.81 13.12 -9.47
N GLY A 49 -17.98 14.05 -9.97
CA GLY A 49 -17.23 14.98 -9.14
C GLY A 49 -16.50 16.02 -9.98
N THR A 50 -16.39 17.24 -9.46
CA THR A 50 -15.78 18.37 -10.17
C THR A 50 -14.26 18.45 -10.04
N ASN A 51 -13.65 17.67 -9.15
CA ASN A 51 -12.21 17.69 -8.88
C ASN A 51 -11.61 16.29 -8.68
N ILE A 52 -11.92 15.36 -9.59
CA ILE A 52 -11.39 13.99 -9.52
C ILE A 52 -10.06 13.92 -10.25
N GLU A 53 -8.97 13.90 -9.49
CA GLU A 53 -7.61 13.82 -10.03
C GLU A 53 -7.22 12.39 -10.46
N LYS A 54 -6.28 12.29 -11.40
CA LYS A 54 -5.72 11.01 -11.85
C LYS A 54 -4.78 10.42 -10.79
N MET A 55 -4.92 9.13 -10.51
CA MET A 55 -4.01 8.38 -9.66
C MET A 55 -2.76 7.95 -10.44
N TYR A 56 -1.63 7.93 -9.74
CA TYR A 56 -0.35 7.40 -10.21
C TYR A 56 0.15 6.34 -9.24
N TRP A 57 0.96 5.42 -9.74
CA TRP A 57 1.65 4.45 -8.88
C TRP A 57 2.67 5.18 -7.99
N ASN A 58 2.78 4.76 -6.73
CA ASN A 58 3.78 5.27 -5.79
C ASN A 58 4.50 4.08 -5.16
N ASP A 59 5.82 4.00 -5.34
CA ASP A 59 6.61 2.85 -4.89
C ASP A 59 6.78 2.77 -3.37
N ASP A 60 6.79 3.90 -2.66
CA ASP A 60 6.87 3.92 -1.19
C ASP A 60 5.59 3.31 -0.59
N LEU A 61 4.42 3.70 -1.10
CA LEU A 61 3.13 3.10 -0.73
C LEU A 61 3.06 1.61 -1.08
N ALA A 62 3.60 1.22 -2.24
CA ALA A 62 3.59 -0.17 -2.68
C ALA A 62 4.47 -1.08 -1.81
N GLU A 63 5.65 -0.63 -1.39
CA GLU A 63 6.52 -1.42 -0.51
C GLU A 63 5.88 -1.60 0.87
N ILE A 64 5.25 -0.56 1.44
CA ILE A 64 4.51 -0.68 2.71
C ILE A 64 3.34 -1.67 2.57
N ALA A 65 2.54 -1.55 1.50
CA ALA A 65 1.43 -2.45 1.25
C ALA A 65 1.88 -3.90 1.08
N LEU A 66 2.98 -4.14 0.37
CA LEU A 66 3.59 -5.46 0.24
C LEU A 66 4.01 -6.01 1.61
N ARG A 67 4.68 -5.22 2.43
CA ARG A 67 5.13 -5.63 3.77
C ARG A 67 3.97 -6.01 4.68
N HIS A 68 2.88 -5.24 4.63
CA HIS A 68 1.65 -5.57 5.35
C HIS A 68 1.02 -6.88 4.82
N ALA A 69 0.88 -7.02 3.50
CA ALA A 69 0.30 -8.21 2.88
C ALA A 69 1.07 -9.51 3.23
N ARG A 70 2.40 -9.41 3.36
CA ARG A 70 3.26 -10.54 3.76
C ARG A 70 3.05 -11.00 5.20
N LYS A 71 2.34 -10.24 6.05
CA LYS A 71 1.94 -10.73 7.37
C LYS A 71 0.86 -11.82 7.28
N CYS A 72 0.17 -11.92 6.14
CA CYS A 72 -0.94 -12.84 5.90
C CYS A 72 -2.09 -12.69 6.93
N ILE A 73 -2.32 -11.48 7.42
CA ILE A 73 -3.44 -11.14 8.32
C ILE A 73 -4.40 -10.23 7.55
N PHE A 74 -5.66 -10.67 7.41
CA PHE A 74 -6.69 -9.91 6.70
C PHE A 74 -7.32 -8.83 7.59
N GLU A 75 -6.54 -7.81 7.89
CA GLU A 75 -6.96 -6.67 8.70
C GLU A 75 -6.25 -5.40 8.24
N HIS A 76 -6.81 -4.24 8.56
CA HIS A 76 -6.12 -2.98 8.38
C HIS A 76 -5.02 -2.83 9.42
N ASP A 77 -3.86 -2.30 9.02
CA ASP A 77 -2.88 -1.80 9.98
C ASP A 77 -3.35 -0.47 10.61
N ASN A 78 -2.63 0.02 11.62
CA ASN A 78 -2.90 1.34 12.19
C ASN A 78 -2.43 2.45 11.24
N ILE A 79 -3.01 3.64 11.36
CA ILE A 79 -2.71 4.77 10.46
C ILE A 79 -1.22 5.17 10.47
N ASN A 80 -0.56 5.11 11.63
CA ASN A 80 0.87 5.40 11.78
C ASN A 80 1.72 4.29 11.13
N GLN A 81 1.24 3.04 11.16
CA GLN A 81 1.97 1.88 10.64
C GLN A 81 2.02 1.83 9.11
N ARG A 82 1.11 2.53 8.43
CA ARG A 82 1.11 2.69 6.96
C ARG A 82 1.49 4.09 6.49
N SER A 83 2.02 4.92 7.38
CA SER A 83 2.42 6.28 7.01
C SER A 83 3.67 6.25 6.12
N VAL A 84 3.78 7.21 5.21
CA VAL A 84 4.99 7.40 4.39
C VAL A 84 5.65 8.70 4.85
N PRO A 85 6.91 8.70 5.32
CA PRO A 85 7.58 9.90 5.82
C PRO A 85 7.52 11.11 4.87
N LYS A 86 7.51 10.86 3.56
CA LYS A 86 7.48 11.88 2.50
C LYS A 86 6.07 12.34 2.12
N ILE A 87 5.03 11.72 2.66
CA ILE A 87 3.62 12.05 2.38
C ILE A 87 3.02 12.62 3.68
N PRO A 88 2.77 13.93 3.76
CA PRO A 88 2.28 14.59 4.98
C PRO A 88 0.77 14.36 5.22
N LEU A 89 0.20 13.31 4.61
CA LEU A 89 -1.22 12.99 4.65
C LEU A 89 -1.42 11.56 5.15
N SER A 90 -2.55 11.35 5.82
CA SER A 90 -3.02 10.02 6.18
C SER A 90 -3.18 9.13 4.95
N THR A 91 -2.49 8.00 4.95
CA THR A 91 -2.59 7.01 3.87
C THR A 91 -3.84 6.13 4.08
N GLY A 92 -4.66 5.98 3.05
CA GLY A 92 -5.79 5.04 3.03
C GLY A 92 -5.35 3.61 2.69
N GLN A 93 -6.25 2.63 2.85
CA GLN A 93 -5.94 1.23 2.53
C GLN A 93 -7.21 0.49 2.11
N ASN A 94 -7.11 -0.29 1.03
CA ASN A 94 -8.12 -1.28 0.62
C ASN A 94 -7.48 -2.67 0.72
N LEU A 95 -8.25 -3.67 1.14
CA LEU A 95 -7.82 -5.07 1.26
C LEU A 95 -8.72 -5.97 0.42
N ALA A 96 -8.16 -7.05 -0.12
CA ALA A 96 -8.90 -8.08 -0.83
C ALA A 96 -8.30 -9.46 -0.52
N MET A 97 -9.14 -10.48 -0.38
CA MET A 97 -8.76 -11.88 -0.17
C MET A 97 -9.82 -12.79 -0.80
N GLY A 98 -9.39 -13.82 -1.51
CA GLY A 98 -10.27 -14.78 -2.19
C GLY A 98 -10.89 -14.24 -3.48
N TYR A 99 -10.82 -15.02 -4.55
CA TYR A 99 -11.58 -14.81 -5.78
C TYR A 99 -12.19 -16.14 -6.24
#